data_AF-K3XT78-F1
#
_entry.id   AF-K3XT78-F1
#
_cell.length_a   1.000
_cell.length_b   1.000
_cell.length_c   1.000
_cell.angle_alpha   90.00
_cell.angle_beta   90.00
_cell.angle_gamma   90.00
#
_symmetry.space_group_name_H-M   'P 1'
#
loop_
_entity.id
_entity.type
_entity.pdbx_description
1 polymer ?
#
loop_
_entity_poly.entity_id
_entity_poly.type
_entity_poly.pdbx_seq_one_letter_code
_entity_poly.pdbx_strand_id
1 'polypeptide(L)'
;MTGGGNGGGGGGGACAVCKHQRRKCEPNCELAAYFPAHRMNDFRALHLVFGVANLTKLIIKANATDAARRRAAETLTWEARWRERDPAEGCYREVACLRRDNALLRADNAALRRQLADHHHLLLCWSSTTNNMAAGGGNGQLVAVRPPPPSHAPAPPPAAAAMRDHPSISSRDNKSSNP
;
A
#
# COMPACT_ATOMS: atom_id res chain seq x y z
N MET A 1 -29.89 -45.38 3.85
CA MET A 1 -29.00 -44.62 2.94
C MET A 1 -28.16 -43.66 3.76
N THR A 2 -27.04 -44.13 4.29
CA THR A 2 -26.06 -43.30 5.01
C THR A 2 -25.04 -42.77 3.99
N GLY A 3 -25.14 -41.48 3.67
CA GLY A 3 -24.19 -40.79 2.81
C GLY A 3 -22.96 -40.38 3.61
N GLY A 4 -21.84 -41.07 3.38
CA GLY A 4 -20.52 -40.65 3.83
C GLY A 4 -19.98 -39.53 2.95
N GLY A 5 -19.57 -38.43 3.58
CA GLY A 5 -18.84 -37.33 2.95
C GLY A 5 -17.51 -37.15 3.65
N ASN A 6 -16.46 -37.69 3.05
CA ASN A 6 -15.07 -37.50 3.45
C ASN A 6 -14.57 -36.13 2.96
N GLY A 7 -13.90 -35.38 3.82
CA GLY A 7 -13.31 -34.08 3.54
C GLY A 7 -12.37 -33.64 4.66
N GLY A 8 -11.26 -34.35 4.82
CA GLY A 8 -10.13 -33.91 5.65
C GLY A 8 -9.42 -32.69 5.03
N GLY A 9 -8.69 -31.86 5.77
CA GLY A 9 -8.34 -31.91 7.19
C GLY A 9 -7.53 -30.66 7.57
N GLY A 10 -7.59 -30.27 8.85
CA GLY A 10 -6.77 -29.21 9.42
C GLY A 10 -7.33 -28.56 10.68
N GLY A 11 -7.52 -29.33 11.77
CA GLY A 11 -7.87 -28.84 13.11
C GLY A 11 -9.36 -28.67 13.38
N GLY A 12 -9.99 -29.70 13.98
CA GLY A 12 -11.43 -29.76 14.28
C GLY A 12 -11.89 -28.78 15.36
N GLY A 13 -11.94 -27.49 15.02
CA GLY A 13 -12.38 -26.41 15.91
C GLY A 13 -13.41 -25.51 15.24
N ALA A 14 -14.26 -24.88 16.06
CA ALA A 14 -15.20 -23.88 15.58
C ALA A 14 -14.47 -22.72 14.87
N CYS A 15 -15.08 -22.17 13.81
CA CYS A 15 -14.57 -20.96 13.17
C CYS A 15 -14.48 -19.80 14.18
N ALA A 16 -13.70 -18.78 13.85
CA ALA A 16 -13.48 -17.61 14.68
C ALA A 16 -14.78 -17.00 15.24
N VAL A 17 -15.78 -16.81 14.37
CA VAL A 17 -17.05 -16.19 14.73
C VAL A 17 -17.88 -17.08 15.66
N CYS A 18 -17.96 -18.38 15.35
CA CYS A 18 -18.73 -19.34 16.16
C CYS A 18 -18.07 -19.56 17.52
N LYS A 19 -16.72 -19.59 17.57
CA LYS A 19 -15.95 -19.68 18.81
C LYS A 19 -16.23 -18.49 19.71
N HIS A 20 -16.23 -17.27 19.18
CA HIS A 20 -16.57 -16.05 19.93
C HIS A 20 -18.02 -16.06 20.44
N GLN A 21 -18.96 -16.46 19.59
CA GLN A 21 -20.38 -16.55 19.96
C GLN A 21 -20.71 -17.74 20.86
N ARG A 22 -19.73 -18.58 21.22
CA ARG A 22 -19.92 -19.80 22.03
C ARG A 22 -21.01 -20.72 21.49
N ARG A 23 -21.15 -20.80 20.17
CA ARG A 23 -22.13 -21.66 19.48
C ARG A 23 -21.45 -22.76 18.67
N LYS A 24 -22.19 -23.83 18.38
CA LYS A 24 -21.72 -24.89 17.49
C LYS A 24 -21.46 -24.34 16.08
N CYS A 25 -20.32 -24.72 15.51
CA CYS A 25 -19.96 -24.41 14.13
C CYS A 25 -20.41 -25.57 13.23
N GLU A 26 -21.42 -25.32 12.40
CA GLU A 26 -21.90 -26.31 11.43
C GLU A 26 -20.90 -26.51 10.29
N PRO A 27 -20.88 -27.69 9.64
CA PRO A 27 -19.96 -27.98 8.52
C PRO A 27 -20.14 -27.01 7.35
N ASN A 28 -21.35 -26.47 7.15
CA ASN A 28 -21.67 -25.50 6.10
C ASN A 28 -21.72 -24.05 6.64
N CYS A 29 -20.91 -23.72 7.65
CA CYS A 29 -20.87 -22.37 8.19
C CYS A 29 -20.32 -21.37 7.15
N GLU A 30 -21.18 -20.47 6.67
CA GLU A 30 -20.82 -19.46 5.66
C GLU A 30 -19.67 -18.54 6.11
N LEU A 31 -19.52 -18.33 7.42
CA LEU A 31 -18.47 -17.48 7.99
C LEU A 31 -17.12 -18.20 8.13
N ALA A 32 -17.11 -19.54 8.12
CA ALA A 32 -15.89 -20.32 8.27
C ALA A 32 -14.92 -20.14 7.09
N ALA A 33 -15.46 -19.87 5.89
CA ALA A 33 -14.66 -19.60 4.69
C ALA A 33 -13.84 -18.31 4.80
N TYR A 34 -14.27 -17.34 5.61
CA TYR A 34 -13.64 -16.01 5.72
C TYR A 34 -12.87 -15.82 7.03
N PHE A 35 -13.38 -16.41 8.12
CA PHE A 35 -12.77 -16.36 9.45
C PHE A 35 -12.56 -17.77 10.01
N PRO A 36 -11.57 -18.52 9.50
CA PRO A 36 -11.15 -19.77 10.10
C PRO A 36 -10.54 -19.55 11.49
N ALA A 37 -10.34 -20.63 12.25
CA ALA A 37 -9.90 -20.56 13.64
C ALA A 37 -8.57 -19.80 13.87
N HIS A 38 -7.65 -19.82 12.90
CA HIS A 38 -6.37 -19.10 13.00
C HIS A 38 -6.52 -17.58 12.84
N ARG A 39 -7.61 -17.09 12.25
CA ARG A 39 -7.88 -15.64 12.07
C ARG A 39 -8.63 -15.03 13.25
N MET A 40 -8.39 -15.53 14.47
CA MET A 40 -9.11 -15.05 15.65
C MET A 40 -8.78 -13.60 16.03
N ASN A 41 -7.54 -13.18 15.84
CA ASN A 41 -7.13 -11.79 16.08
C ASN A 41 -7.83 -10.83 15.11
N ASP A 42 -7.99 -11.22 13.84
CA ASP A 42 -8.70 -10.43 12.83
C ASP A 42 -10.17 -10.28 13.15
N PHE A 43 -10.79 -11.38 13.56
CA PHE A 43 -12.17 -11.34 14.01
C PHE A 43 -12.34 -10.47 15.26
N ARG A 44 -11.37 -10.44 16.19
CA ARG A 44 -11.45 -9.58 17.39
C ARG A 44 -11.49 -8.10 17.02
N ALA A 45 -10.64 -7.65 16.10
CA ALA A 45 -10.65 -6.27 15.60
C ALA A 45 -11.99 -5.94 14.92
N LEU A 46 -12.47 -6.82 14.04
CA LEU A 46 -13.76 -6.66 13.36
C LEU A 46 -14.93 -6.58 14.35
N HIS A 47 -14.92 -7.45 15.36
CA HIS A 47 -15.95 -7.49 16.39
C HIS A 47 -15.97 -6.18 17.19
N LEU A 48 -14.81 -5.64 17.55
CA LEU A 48 -14.70 -4.38 18.27
C LEU A 48 -15.32 -3.21 17.49
N VAL A 49 -15.10 -3.17 16.17
CA VAL A 49 -15.49 -2.02 15.33
C VAL A 49 -16.92 -2.13 14.79
N PHE A 50 -17.30 -3.32 14.31
CA PHE A 50 -18.56 -3.53 13.61
C PHE A 50 -19.56 -4.34 14.44
N GLY A 51 -19.07 -5.21 15.32
CA GLY A 51 -19.89 -6.23 15.97
C GLY A 51 -20.32 -7.35 15.01
N VAL A 52 -20.79 -8.47 15.56
CA VAL A 52 -21.09 -9.67 14.75
C VAL A 52 -22.23 -9.46 13.77
N ALA A 53 -23.32 -8.80 14.19
CA ALA A 53 -24.50 -8.64 13.36
C ALA A 53 -24.22 -7.78 12.12
N ASN A 54 -23.52 -6.65 12.28
CA ASN A 54 -23.15 -5.80 11.16
C ASN A 54 -22.10 -6.48 10.28
N LEU A 55 -21.13 -7.20 10.86
CA LEU A 55 -20.15 -7.98 10.12
C LEU A 55 -20.84 -8.99 9.19
N THR A 56 -21.78 -9.78 9.71
CA THR A 56 -22.54 -10.75 8.90
C THR A 56 -23.38 -10.05 7.83
N LYS A 57 -24.01 -8.91 8.13
CA LYS A 57 -24.76 -8.13 7.14
C LYS A 57 -23.85 -7.61 6.02
N LEU A 58 -22.72 -7.01 6.36
CA LEU A 58 -21.79 -6.39 5.41
C LEU A 58 -21.07 -7.42 4.54
N ILE A 59 -20.68 -8.58 5.10
CA ILE A 59 -20.00 -9.61 4.33
C ILE A 59 -21.02 -10.45 3.57
N ILE A 60 -21.96 -11.09 4.25
CA ILE A 60 -22.82 -12.12 3.65
C ILE A 60 -24.01 -11.51 2.91
N LYS A 61 -24.76 -10.62 3.56
CA LYS A 61 -26.06 -10.14 3.02
C LYS A 61 -25.88 -9.08 1.94
N ALA A 62 -24.84 -8.26 2.02
CA ALA A 62 -24.59 -7.18 1.06
C ALA A 62 -23.87 -7.64 -0.22
N ASN A 63 -23.32 -8.86 -0.26
CA ASN A 63 -22.54 -9.36 -1.40
C ASN A 63 -23.10 -10.68 -1.93
N ALA A 64 -23.43 -10.70 -3.22
CA ALA A 64 -24.04 -11.85 -3.89
C ALA A 64 -23.03 -12.96 -4.25
N THR A 65 -21.76 -12.62 -4.51
CA THR A 65 -20.75 -13.57 -4.98
C THR A 65 -19.70 -13.85 -3.90
N ASP A 66 -19.17 -15.08 -3.87
CA ASP A 66 -18.11 -15.45 -2.92
C ASP A 66 -16.86 -14.56 -3.05
N ALA A 67 -16.47 -14.20 -4.27
CA ALA A 67 -15.35 -13.29 -4.51
C ALA A 67 -15.59 -11.90 -3.90
N ALA A 68 -16.80 -11.36 -3.99
CA ALA A 68 -17.14 -10.09 -3.36
C ALA A 68 -17.16 -10.20 -1.82
N ARG A 69 -17.65 -11.33 -1.28
CA ARG A 69 -17.62 -11.62 0.17
C ARG A 69 -16.20 -11.70 0.71
N ARG A 70 -15.27 -12.38 0.00
CA ARG A 70 -13.84 -12.44 0.36
C ARG A 70 -13.22 -11.05 0.39
N ARG A 71 -13.40 -10.25 -0.67
CA ARG A 71 -12.90 -8.87 -0.71
C ARG A 71 -13.47 -8.03 0.42
N ALA A 72 -14.77 -8.14 0.68
CA ALA A 72 -15.40 -7.42 1.80
C ALA A 72 -14.79 -7.84 3.16
N ALA A 73 -14.59 -9.14 3.39
CA ALA A 73 -13.99 -9.64 4.62
C ALA A 73 -12.55 -9.13 4.82
N GLU A 74 -11.75 -9.09 3.75
CA GLU A 74 -10.39 -8.56 3.76
C GLU A 74 -10.37 -7.04 4.03
N THR A 75 -11.15 -6.27 3.28
CA THR A 75 -11.24 -4.81 3.44
C THR A 75 -11.71 -4.42 4.84
N LEU A 76 -12.79 -5.04 5.33
CA LEU A 76 -13.28 -4.76 6.68
C LEU A 76 -12.25 -5.15 7.75
N THR A 77 -11.51 -6.25 7.55
CA THR A 77 -10.43 -6.62 8.48
C THR A 77 -9.37 -5.52 8.52
N TRP A 78 -8.96 -5.03 7.34
CA TRP A 78 -7.96 -3.97 7.23
C TRP A 78 -8.43 -2.69 7.93
N GLU A 79 -9.66 -2.24 7.65
CA GLU A 79 -10.24 -1.06 8.30
C GLU A 79 -10.35 -1.22 9.83
N ALA A 80 -10.76 -2.40 10.29
CA ALA A 80 -10.91 -2.67 11.72
C ALA A 80 -9.57 -2.66 12.45
N ARG A 81 -8.52 -3.24 11.87
CA ARG A 81 -7.16 -3.21 12.43
C ARG A 81 -6.63 -1.78 12.54
N TRP A 82 -6.97 -0.90 11.61
CA TRP A 82 -6.62 0.52 11.71
C TRP A 82 -7.38 1.23 12.83
N ARG A 83 -8.68 1.01 12.95
CA ARG A 83 -9.49 1.56 14.04
C ARG A 83 -9.09 1.02 15.42
N GLU A 84 -8.59 -0.20 15.51
CA GLU A 84 -8.02 -0.76 16.76
C GLU A 84 -6.76 0.01 17.19
N ARG A 85 -5.94 0.49 16.23
CA ARG A 85 -4.70 1.23 16.48
C ARG A 85 -4.93 2.73 16.69
N ASP A 86 -5.83 3.31 15.92
CA ASP A 86 -6.22 4.72 15.98
C ASP A 86 -7.75 4.81 16.05
N PRO A 87 -8.32 4.87 17.27
CA PRO A 87 -9.77 4.95 17.44
C PRO A 87 -10.40 6.24 16.90
N ALA A 88 -9.62 7.32 16.74
CA ALA A 88 -10.13 8.61 16.29
C ALA A 88 -10.20 8.69 14.76
N GLU A 89 -9.08 8.39 14.08
CA GLU A 89 -8.97 8.55 12.63
C GLU A 89 -8.95 7.21 11.87
N GLY A 90 -8.66 6.10 12.54
CA GLY A 90 -8.56 4.77 11.95
C GLY A 90 -7.71 4.76 10.68
N CYS A 91 -8.27 4.23 9.59
CA CYS A 91 -7.57 4.13 8.31
C CYS A 91 -7.49 5.47 7.56
N TYR A 92 -8.27 6.49 7.95
CA TYR A 92 -8.26 7.79 7.29
C TYR A 92 -6.89 8.46 7.42
N ARG A 93 -6.28 8.41 8.62
CA ARG A 93 -4.94 8.97 8.85
C ARG A 93 -3.91 8.37 7.89
N GLU A 94 -3.89 7.04 7.76
CA GLU A 94 -2.95 6.37 6.87
C GLU A 94 -3.15 6.81 5.41
N VAL A 95 -4.40 6.84 4.94
CA VAL A 95 -4.72 7.29 3.58
C VAL A 95 -4.34 8.76 3.38
N ALA A 96 -4.53 9.61 4.38
CA ALA A 96 -4.16 11.03 4.32
C ALA A 96 -2.63 11.22 4.25
N CYS A 97 -1.86 10.45 5.03
CA CYS A 97 -0.40 10.44 4.95
C CYS A 97 0.06 9.99 3.55
N LEU A 98 -0.42 8.84 3.07
CA LEU A 98 -0.07 8.32 1.75
C LEU A 98 -0.40 9.30 0.62
N ARG A 99 -1.54 9.99 0.70
CA ARG A 99 -1.91 11.03 -0.28
C ARG A 99 -0.95 12.22 -0.26
N ARG A 100 -0.54 12.65 0.93
CA ARG A 100 0.44 13.74 1.09
C ARG A 100 1.78 13.34 0.51
N ASP A 101 2.28 12.16 0.85
CA ASP A 101 3.58 11.67 0.39
C ASP A 101 3.58 11.47 -1.13
N ASN A 102 2.49 10.95 -1.68
CA ASN A 102 2.33 10.82 -3.13
C ASN A 102 2.35 12.19 -3.84
N ALA A 103 1.75 13.22 -3.24
CA ALA A 103 1.78 14.58 -3.78
C ALA A 103 3.20 15.16 -3.76
N LEU A 104 3.94 14.97 -2.67
CA LEU A 104 5.35 15.39 -2.57
C LEU A 104 6.21 14.71 -3.62
N LEU A 105 6.15 13.38 -3.71
CA LEU A 105 6.91 12.60 -4.69
C LEU A 105 6.58 12.99 -6.13
N ARG A 106 5.32 13.29 -6.44
CA ARG A 106 4.92 13.79 -7.77
C ARG A 106 5.51 15.17 -8.05
N ALA A 107 5.55 16.07 -7.06
CA ALA A 107 6.15 17.38 -7.21
C ALA A 107 7.67 17.29 -7.45
N ASP A 108 8.37 16.45 -6.69
CA ASP A 108 9.80 16.19 -6.84
C ASP A 108 10.12 15.59 -8.21
N ASN A 109 9.35 14.59 -8.64
CA ASN A 109 9.53 13.99 -9.95
C ASN A 109 9.33 15.02 -11.08
N ALA A 110 8.31 15.87 -10.97
CA ALA A 110 8.08 16.94 -11.93
C ALA A 110 9.22 17.98 -11.95
N ALA A 111 9.80 18.31 -10.80
CA ALA A 111 10.94 19.22 -10.71
C ALA A 111 12.19 18.64 -11.39
N LEU A 112 12.53 17.38 -11.12
CA LEU A 112 13.66 16.70 -11.76
C LEU A 112 13.48 16.58 -13.27
N ARG A 113 12.25 16.29 -13.74
CA ARG A 113 11.96 16.24 -15.18
C ARG A 113 12.13 17.59 -15.86
N ARG A 114 11.77 18.70 -15.19
CA ARG A 114 12.03 20.06 -15.70
C ARG A 114 13.53 20.33 -15.79
N GLN A 115 14.30 20.05 -14.74
CA GLN A 115 15.75 20.22 -14.74
C GLN A 115 16.43 19.45 -15.89
N LEU A 116 15.99 18.21 -16.14
CA LEU A 116 16.51 17.41 -17.25
C LEU A 116 16.18 18.03 -18.61
N ALA A 117 14.96 18.54 -18.79
CA ALA A 117 14.55 19.21 -20.02
C ALA A 117 15.36 20.49 -20.25
N ASP A 118 15.58 21.28 -19.21
CA ASP A 118 16.36 22.52 -19.27
C ASP A 118 17.82 22.23 -19.63
N HIS A 119 18.43 21.21 -19.00
CA HIS A 119 19.78 20.76 -19.34
C HIS A 119 19.87 20.29 -20.81
N HIS A 120 18.89 19.53 -21.29
CA HIS A 120 18.85 19.07 -22.67
C HIS A 120 18.71 20.25 -23.65
N HIS A 121 17.86 21.23 -23.34
CA HIS A 121 17.73 22.44 -24.15
C HIS A 121 19.03 23.25 -24.20
N LEU A 122 19.72 23.43 -23.07
CA LEU A 122 21.02 24.09 -23.02
C LEU A 122 22.07 23.37 -23.88
N LEU A 123 22.13 22.04 -23.81
CA LEU A 123 23.04 21.23 -24.64
C LEU A 123 22.74 21.34 -26.14
N LEU A 124 21.46 21.36 -26.52
CA LEU A 124 21.05 21.55 -27.91
C LEU A 124 21.42 22.95 -28.42
N CYS A 125 21.08 24.01 -27.67
CA CYS A 125 21.45 25.38 -28.04
C CYS A 125 22.97 25.55 -28.18
N TRP A 126 23.74 25.00 -27.24
CA TRP A 126 25.20 24.97 -27.30
C TRP A 126 25.70 24.30 -28.59
N SER A 127 25.20 23.10 -28.90
CA SER A 127 25.62 22.35 -30.08
C SER A 127 25.29 23.07 -31.39
N SER A 128 24.15 23.76 -31.46
CA SER A 128 23.79 24.59 -32.61
C SER A 128 24.72 25.79 -32.76
N THR A 129 25.10 26.47 -31.67
CA THR A 129 26.06 27.57 -31.71
C THR A 129 27.44 27.12 -32.20
N THR A 130 27.95 25.99 -31.71
CA THR A 130 29.26 25.47 -32.15
C THR A 130 29.27 25.04 -33.61
N ASN A 131 28.19 24.38 -34.08
CA ASN A 131 28.09 23.96 -35.48
C ASN A 131 27.96 25.14 -36.44
N ASN A 132 27.25 26.21 -36.06
CA ASN A 132 27.11 27.41 -36.89
C ASN A 132 28.41 28.23 -36.95
N MET A 133 29.23 28.22 -35.88
CA MET A 133 30.56 28.86 -35.90
C MET A 133 31.60 28.07 -36.71
N ALA A 134 31.51 26.74 -36.79
CA ALA A 134 32.42 25.93 -37.59
C ALA A 134 32.23 26.08 -39.12
N ALA A 135 31.05 26.54 -39.57
CA ALA A 135 30.75 26.77 -40.99
C ALA A 135 31.17 28.16 -41.51
N GLY A 136 31.52 29.10 -40.63
CA GLY A 136 32.00 30.44 -40.98
C GLY A 136 33.53 30.50 -40.98
N GLY A 137 34.16 30.37 -42.15
CA GLY A 137 35.61 30.45 -42.28
C GLY A 137 36.18 31.79 -41.79
N GLY A 138 37.00 31.75 -40.74
CA GLY A 138 37.78 32.90 -40.27
C GLY A 138 38.86 32.45 -39.28
N ASN A 139 40.10 32.92 -39.49
CA ASN A 139 41.30 32.64 -38.67
C ASN A 139 41.21 33.26 -37.26
N GLY A 140 40.17 32.96 -36.50
CA GLY A 140 39.95 33.41 -35.12
C GLY A 140 40.17 32.29 -34.13
N GLN A 141 41.10 32.50 -33.20
CA GLN A 141 41.50 31.55 -32.17
C GLN A 141 40.29 31.02 -31.36
N LEU A 142 40.10 29.70 -31.38
CA LEU A 142 38.99 28.99 -30.75
C LEU A 142 39.09 29.06 -29.23
N VAL A 143 38.30 29.92 -28.59
CA VAL A 143 38.01 29.79 -27.15
C VAL A 143 36.73 28.97 -27.00
N ALA A 144 36.88 27.70 -26.65
CA ALA A 144 35.77 26.87 -26.19
C ALA A 144 35.25 27.48 -24.87
N VAL A 145 34.26 28.37 -24.96
CA VAL A 145 33.60 28.92 -23.77
C VAL A 145 32.86 27.77 -23.11
N ARG A 146 33.41 27.20 -22.03
CA ARG A 146 32.74 26.14 -21.26
C ARG A 146 31.28 26.55 -20.99
N PRO A 147 30.30 25.63 -21.14
CA PRO A 147 28.95 25.92 -20.70
C PRO A 147 29.00 26.43 -19.25
N PRO A 148 28.28 27.52 -18.92
CA PRO A 148 28.29 28.05 -17.56
C PRO A 148 27.87 26.93 -16.61
N PRO A 149 28.54 26.76 -15.46
CA PRO A 149 28.12 25.78 -14.47
C PRO A 149 26.67 26.08 -14.05
N PRO A 150 25.86 25.06 -13.75
CA PRO A 150 24.48 25.28 -13.35
C PRO A 150 24.45 26.25 -12.16
N SER A 151 23.87 27.43 -12.36
CA SER A 151 23.90 28.55 -11.41
C SER A 151 22.98 28.36 -10.20
N HIS A 152 22.25 27.24 -10.15
CA HIS A 152 21.44 26.86 -9.01
C HIS A 152 21.84 25.45 -8.59
N ALA A 153 22.67 25.37 -7.55
CA ALA A 153 22.72 24.16 -6.75
C ALA A 153 21.27 23.85 -6.33
N PRO A 154 20.76 22.61 -6.55
CA PRO A 154 19.43 22.27 -6.09
C PRO A 154 19.38 22.56 -4.59
N ALA A 155 18.37 23.31 -4.15
CA ALA A 155 18.10 23.45 -2.72
C ALA A 155 18.04 22.02 -2.15
N PRO A 156 18.74 21.75 -1.02
CA PRO A 156 18.69 20.42 -0.42
C PRO A 156 17.21 20.05 -0.26
N PRO A 157 16.82 18.81 -0.60
CA PRO A 157 15.46 18.38 -0.34
C PRO A 157 15.17 18.66 1.14
N PRO A 158 13.96 19.16 1.49
CA PRO A 158 13.60 19.30 2.90
C PRO A 158 13.88 17.95 3.54
N ALA A 159 14.72 17.95 4.58
CA ALA A 159 15.15 16.74 5.26
C ALA A 159 13.92 15.86 5.46
N ALA A 160 13.86 14.75 4.73
CA ALA A 160 12.73 13.83 4.79
C ALA A 160 12.64 13.42 6.26
N ALA A 161 11.66 14.01 6.94
CA ALA A 161 11.40 13.79 8.34
C ALA A 161 11.16 12.28 8.48
N ALA A 162 12.14 11.62 9.10
CA ALA A 162 12.12 10.26 9.61
C ALA A 162 11.35 9.26 8.74
N MET A 163 12.10 8.33 8.13
CA MET A 163 11.66 6.95 7.92
C MET A 163 10.70 6.55 9.06
N ARG A 164 9.39 6.62 8.82
CA ARG A 164 8.45 5.93 9.67
C ARG A 164 8.51 4.51 9.18
N ASP A 165 8.94 3.61 10.06
CA ASP A 165 8.72 2.18 9.92
C ASP A 165 7.23 1.98 9.63
N HIS A 166 6.86 1.93 8.34
CA HIS A 166 5.65 1.26 7.96
C HIS A 166 5.81 -0.16 8.50
N PRO A 167 4.91 -0.65 9.37
CA PRO A 167 4.96 -2.05 9.73
C PRO A 167 4.71 -2.82 8.44
N SER A 168 5.79 -3.35 7.86
CA SER A 168 5.76 -4.27 6.75
C SER A 168 4.68 -5.30 7.05
N ILE A 169 3.67 -5.35 6.19
CA ILE A 169 2.58 -6.34 6.26
C ILE A 169 3.14 -7.77 6.03
N SER A 170 4.44 -7.90 5.77
CA SER A 170 5.18 -9.14 5.56
C SER A 170 6.28 -9.35 6.62
N SER A 171 5.93 -9.66 7.87
CA SER A 171 6.77 -10.45 8.81
C SER A 171 6.17 -10.45 10.22
N ARG A 172 5.06 -11.15 10.45
CA ARG A 172 4.65 -11.54 11.81
C ARG A 172 4.02 -12.94 11.81
N ASP A 173 4.72 -13.91 11.25
CA ASP A 173 4.40 -15.33 11.41
C ASP A 173 5.70 -16.17 11.44
N ASN A 174 6.69 -15.79 12.26
CA ASN A 174 7.75 -16.75 12.62
C ASN A 174 8.49 -16.39 13.92
N LYS A 175 7.82 -16.45 15.08
CA LYS A 175 8.43 -16.86 16.36
C LYS A 175 7.42 -16.87 17.50
N SER A 176 6.97 -18.08 17.85
CA SER A 176 6.97 -18.65 19.22
C SER A 176 6.24 -19.99 19.10
N SER A 177 6.95 -21.05 18.70
CA SER A 177 7.59 -22.02 19.62
C SER A 177 6.57 -22.77 20.48
N ASN A 178 6.20 -23.95 19.99
CA ASN A 178 5.76 -25.13 20.74
C ASN A 178 7.00 -25.77 21.42
N PRO A 179 6.89 -26.72 22.37
CA PRO A 179 5.71 -27.28 23.03
C PRO A 179 5.49 -26.82 24.48
#